data_AF-A0A2E8JRD7-F1
#
_entry.id   AF-A0A2E8JRD7-F1
#
_cell.length_a   1.000
_cell.length_b   1.000
_cell.length_c   1.000
_cell.angle_alpha   90.00
_cell.angle_beta   90.00
_cell.angle_gamma   90.00
#
_symmetry.space_group_name_H-M   'P 1'
#
loop_
_entity.id
_entity.type
_entity.pdbx_description
1 polymer ?
#
loop_
_entity_poly.entity_id
_entity_poly.type
_entity_poly.pdbx_seq_one_letter_code
_entity_poly.pdbx_strand_id
1 'polypeptide(L)'
;MVQKLYEKFGVTAWVVITALLLTYMTMSTVAADADAYNDSSMSAVFLVLLFVALAGAVCVRYIFSSRKDGSKLPPLVWVSVWSLPLLVTLVMLPWLLEGILVDRDVTAIGSIFLFGLIAYGTLLLGFLLVPFVLAPLELIARGVKGISKGDRKNGLSILGIGLYIAAVTAFSFIGGLAIETERFGPAAWPAIIFSLLGLPGAYEVESEVLLWVARLLAVLLISVPLSSQYLRFGVRKDSAKA
;
A
#
# COMPACT_ATOMS: atom_id res chain seq x y z
N MET A 1 -20.44 -24.63 -9.22
CA MET A 1 -19.04 -24.44 -8.75
C MET A 1 -18.15 -23.86 -9.84
N VAL A 2 -18.23 -24.38 -11.07
CA VAL A 2 -17.44 -23.94 -12.24
C VAL A 2 -17.68 -22.46 -12.61
N GLN A 3 -18.93 -21.99 -12.66
CA GLN A 3 -19.27 -20.61 -13.05
C GLN A 3 -18.66 -19.53 -12.12
N LYS A 4 -18.65 -19.76 -10.81
CA LYS A 4 -18.01 -18.85 -9.83
C LYS A 4 -16.48 -18.87 -9.92
N LEU A 5 -15.91 -19.92 -10.49
CA LEU A 5 -14.47 -20.04 -10.73
C LEU A 5 -14.06 -19.15 -11.91
N TYR A 6 -14.83 -19.20 -12.99
CA TYR A 6 -14.65 -18.36 -14.17
C TYR A 6 -14.82 -16.88 -13.87
N GLU A 7 -15.78 -16.52 -13.02
CA GLU A 7 -15.98 -15.13 -12.60
C GLU A 7 -14.75 -14.57 -11.86
N LYS A 8 -14.20 -15.35 -10.90
CA LYS A 8 -13.03 -14.91 -10.12
C LYS A 8 -11.77 -14.83 -10.96
N PHE A 9 -11.54 -15.81 -11.82
CA PHE A 9 -10.42 -15.79 -12.75
C PHE A 9 -10.56 -14.64 -13.76
N GLY A 10 -11.78 -14.39 -14.25
CA GLY A 10 -12.08 -13.28 -15.15
C GLY A 10 -11.71 -11.94 -14.53
N VAL A 11 -12.11 -11.68 -13.28
CA VAL A 11 -11.78 -10.42 -12.60
C VAL A 11 -10.27 -10.26 -12.40
N THR A 12 -9.56 -11.29 -11.92
CA THR A 12 -8.10 -11.17 -11.73
C THR A 12 -7.35 -11.04 -13.05
N ALA A 13 -7.78 -11.76 -14.09
CA ALA A 13 -7.25 -11.61 -15.44
C ALA A 13 -7.49 -10.19 -16.00
N TRP A 14 -8.67 -9.62 -15.81
CA TRP A 14 -8.97 -8.24 -16.20
C TRP A 14 -8.08 -7.21 -15.52
N VAL A 15 -7.83 -7.37 -14.21
CA VAL A 15 -6.92 -6.49 -13.47
C VAL A 15 -5.49 -6.61 -14.01
N VAL A 16 -5.02 -7.83 -14.28
CA VAL A 16 -3.70 -8.07 -14.86
C VAL A 16 -3.58 -7.44 -16.25
N ILE A 17 -4.56 -7.67 -17.14
CA ILE A 17 -4.58 -7.08 -18.49
C ILE A 17 -4.57 -5.55 -18.41
N THR A 18 -5.37 -4.97 -17.51
CA THR A 18 -5.41 -3.51 -17.33
C THR A 18 -4.05 -2.97 -16.88
N ALA A 19 -3.37 -3.64 -15.93
CA ALA A 19 -2.04 -3.24 -15.49
C ALA A 19 -1.00 -3.33 -16.62
N LEU A 20 -1.08 -4.35 -17.47
CA LEU A 20 -0.21 -4.50 -18.64
C LEU A 20 -0.45 -3.39 -19.66
N LEU A 21 -1.72 -3.04 -19.93
CA LEU A 21 -2.08 -1.93 -20.82
C LEU A 21 -1.56 -0.60 -20.29
N LEU A 22 -1.75 -0.31 -19.01
CA LEU A 22 -1.26 0.91 -18.38
C LEU A 22 0.28 1.00 -18.40
N THR A 23 0.96 -0.14 -18.16
CA THR A 23 2.42 -0.23 -18.29
C THR A 23 2.86 0.12 -19.71
N TYR A 24 2.25 -0.51 -20.72
CA TYR A 24 2.56 -0.26 -22.11
C TYR A 24 2.33 1.20 -22.50
N MET A 25 1.18 1.77 -22.14
CA MET A 25 0.86 3.18 -22.42
C MET A 25 1.82 4.16 -21.73
N THR A 26 2.23 3.87 -20.50
CA THR A 26 3.18 4.72 -19.77
C THR A 26 4.54 4.72 -20.45
N MET A 27 5.04 3.55 -20.83
CA MET A 27 6.35 3.47 -21.46
C MET A 27 6.34 3.98 -22.91
N SER A 28 5.23 3.81 -23.64
CA SER A 28 5.12 4.35 -24.98
C SER A 28 4.99 5.87 -24.99
N THR A 29 4.33 6.47 -24.00
CA THR A 29 4.26 7.93 -23.85
C THR A 29 5.62 8.53 -23.51
N VAL A 30 6.38 7.88 -22.63
CA VAL A 30 7.75 8.31 -22.27
C VAL A 30 8.72 8.14 -23.44
N ALA A 31 8.59 7.07 -24.22
CA ALA A 31 9.41 6.86 -25.41
C ALA A 31 9.05 7.77 -26.60
N ALA A 32 7.80 8.26 -26.66
CA ALA A 32 7.39 9.22 -27.68
C ALA A 32 7.97 10.63 -27.44
N ASP A 33 8.38 10.93 -26.21
CA ASP A 33 8.93 12.21 -25.81
C ASP A 33 10.47 12.13 -25.65
N ALA A 34 11.18 12.27 -26.77
CA ALA A 34 12.62 12.08 -26.85
C ALA A 34 13.43 13.05 -25.96
N ASP A 35 12.90 14.26 -25.72
CA ASP A 35 13.55 15.27 -24.88
C ASP A 35 13.36 15.00 -23.37
N ALA A 36 12.26 14.33 -22.99
CA ALA A 36 11.97 13.96 -21.61
C ALA A 36 12.56 12.61 -21.19
N TYR A 37 13.08 11.80 -22.12
CA TYR A 37 13.43 10.39 -21.90
C TYR A 37 14.47 10.18 -20.77
N ASN A 38 15.46 11.07 -20.63
CA ASN A 38 16.50 10.90 -19.61
C ASN A 38 16.03 11.22 -18.19
N ASP A 39 15.23 12.28 -18.00
CA ASP A 39 14.74 12.67 -16.65
C ASP A 39 13.46 11.92 -16.25
N SER A 40 12.62 11.53 -17.20
CA SER A 40 11.30 10.92 -16.92
C SER A 40 11.31 9.39 -16.87
N SER A 41 12.35 8.72 -17.39
CA SER A 41 12.42 7.24 -17.44
C SER A 41 12.34 6.56 -16.07
N MET A 42 13.03 7.09 -15.05
CA MET A 42 12.92 6.55 -13.68
C MET A 42 11.50 6.70 -13.13
N SER A 43 10.86 7.86 -13.34
CA SER A 43 9.50 8.10 -12.87
C SER A 43 8.49 7.13 -13.52
N ALA A 44 8.69 6.82 -14.80
CA ALA A 44 7.90 5.85 -15.54
C ALA A 44 8.06 4.44 -14.98
N VAL A 45 9.29 4.02 -14.66
CA VAL A 45 9.57 2.73 -14.02
C VAL A 45 8.88 2.65 -12.66
N PHE A 46 8.95 3.69 -11.82
CA PHE A 46 8.24 3.71 -10.54
C PHE A 46 6.72 3.63 -10.72
N LEU A 47 6.17 4.27 -11.76
CA LEU A 47 4.74 4.24 -12.07
C LEU A 47 4.30 2.84 -12.54
N VAL A 48 5.12 2.16 -13.34
CA VAL A 48 4.91 0.74 -13.72
C VAL A 48 4.91 -0.16 -12.49
N LEU A 49 5.88 0.01 -11.60
CA LEU A 49 5.94 -0.72 -10.33
C LEU A 49 4.71 -0.43 -9.47
N LEU A 50 4.24 0.82 -9.41
CA LEU A 50 3.00 1.17 -8.72
C LEU A 50 1.79 0.41 -9.29
N PHE A 51 1.69 0.25 -10.62
CA PHE A 51 0.62 -0.56 -11.22
C PHE A 51 0.70 -2.03 -10.82
N VAL A 52 1.91 -2.60 -10.75
CA VAL A 52 2.12 -3.96 -10.24
C VAL A 52 1.63 -4.08 -8.79
N ALA A 53 2.01 -3.14 -7.93
CA ALA A 53 1.61 -3.12 -6.53
C ALA A 53 0.08 -3.03 -6.38
N LEU A 54 -0.56 -2.10 -7.10
CA LEU A 54 -2.00 -1.88 -7.05
C LEU A 54 -2.77 -3.08 -7.60
N ALA A 55 -2.36 -3.65 -8.73
CA ALA A 55 -2.97 -4.85 -9.29
C ALA A 55 -2.85 -6.04 -8.33
N GLY A 56 -1.68 -6.23 -7.71
CA GLY A 56 -1.47 -7.22 -6.66
C GLY A 56 -2.41 -7.02 -5.46
N ALA A 57 -2.52 -5.78 -4.97
CA ALA A 57 -3.39 -5.41 -3.86
C ALA A 57 -4.87 -5.67 -4.15
N VAL A 58 -5.35 -5.25 -5.33
CA VAL A 58 -6.74 -5.42 -5.77
C VAL A 58 -7.07 -6.90 -5.94
N CYS A 59 -6.20 -7.66 -6.62
CA CYS A 59 -6.39 -9.09 -6.81
C CYS A 59 -6.46 -9.83 -5.46
N VAL A 60 -5.51 -9.58 -4.56
CA VAL A 60 -5.50 -10.20 -3.24
C VAL A 60 -6.73 -9.81 -2.43
N ARG A 61 -7.10 -8.53 -2.39
CA ARG A 61 -8.29 -8.08 -1.66
C ARG A 61 -9.55 -8.75 -2.21
N TYR A 62 -9.71 -8.81 -3.53
CA TYR A 62 -10.84 -9.46 -4.19
C TYR A 62 -10.90 -10.97 -3.88
N ILE A 63 -9.75 -11.64 -3.92
CA ILE A 63 -9.62 -13.06 -3.58
C ILE A 63 -10.04 -13.34 -2.13
N PHE A 64 -9.56 -12.53 -1.19
CA PHE A 64 -9.85 -12.70 0.23
C PHE A 64 -11.29 -12.29 0.59
N SER A 65 -11.83 -11.23 0.00
CA SER A 65 -13.23 -10.81 0.24
C SER A 65 -14.23 -11.81 -0.32
N SER A 66 -13.84 -12.54 -1.38
CA SER A 66 -14.67 -13.55 -2.04
C SER A 66 -14.55 -14.95 -1.42
N ARG A 67 -13.74 -15.13 -0.37
CA ARG A 67 -13.69 -16.38 0.40
C ARG A 67 -14.86 -16.40 1.38
N LYS A 68 -15.79 -17.33 1.19
CA LYS A 68 -16.65 -17.81 2.28
C LYS A 68 -15.86 -18.85 3.07
N ASP A 69 -15.97 -18.77 4.40
CA ASP A 69 -15.28 -19.57 5.42
C ASP A 69 -14.68 -20.88 4.91
N GLY A 70 -13.35 -20.95 4.88
CA GLY A 70 -12.59 -22.20 4.63
C GLY A 70 -12.49 -22.68 3.17
N SER A 71 -13.12 -22.04 2.19
CA SER A 71 -13.01 -22.50 0.79
C SER A 71 -11.59 -22.36 0.22
N LYS A 72 -10.99 -23.49 -0.19
CA LYS A 72 -9.70 -23.51 -0.91
C LYS A 72 -9.88 -22.78 -2.24
N LEU A 73 -8.93 -21.90 -2.56
CA LEU A 73 -8.95 -21.15 -3.81
C LEU A 73 -8.37 -22.03 -4.91
N PRO A 74 -8.90 -21.96 -6.14
CA PRO A 74 -8.33 -22.68 -7.26
C PRO A 74 -6.91 -22.16 -7.55
N PRO A 75 -5.95 -23.06 -7.85
CA PRO A 75 -4.57 -22.68 -8.16
C PRO A 75 -4.47 -21.64 -9.29
N LEU A 76 -5.35 -21.74 -10.30
CA LEU A 76 -5.40 -20.83 -11.46
C LEU A 76 -5.51 -19.34 -11.10
N VAL A 77 -6.22 -19.01 -10.01
CA VAL A 77 -6.37 -17.61 -9.57
C VAL A 77 -5.08 -17.08 -8.92
N TRP A 78 -4.30 -17.96 -8.29
CA TRP A 78 -2.97 -17.58 -7.81
C TRP A 78 -1.97 -17.46 -8.95
N VAL A 79 -2.06 -18.35 -9.94
CA VAL A 79 -1.22 -18.28 -11.14
C VAL A 79 -1.37 -16.92 -11.85
N SER A 80 -2.58 -16.38 -11.98
CA SER A 80 -2.77 -15.08 -12.62
C SER A 80 -2.16 -13.91 -11.84
N VAL A 81 -2.14 -13.98 -10.50
CA VAL A 81 -1.49 -12.95 -9.68
C VAL A 81 0.03 -13.08 -9.75
N TRP A 82 0.56 -14.29 -9.62
CA TRP A 82 2.00 -14.53 -9.64
C TRP A 82 2.63 -14.40 -11.02
N SER A 83 1.86 -14.52 -12.10
CA SER A 83 2.35 -14.25 -13.45
C SER A 83 2.48 -12.77 -13.76
N LEU A 84 1.83 -11.87 -12.99
CA LEU A 84 1.82 -10.44 -13.25
C LEU A 84 3.24 -9.83 -13.36
N PRO A 85 4.18 -10.03 -12.40
CA PRO A 85 5.52 -9.45 -12.51
C PRO A 85 6.27 -9.95 -13.74
N LEU A 86 6.09 -11.23 -14.09
CA LEU A 86 6.68 -11.83 -15.27
C LEU A 86 6.11 -11.19 -16.55
N LEU A 87 4.80 -11.06 -16.65
CA LEU A 87 4.14 -10.44 -17.80
C LEU A 87 4.51 -8.96 -17.94
N VAL A 88 4.60 -8.21 -16.85
CA VAL A 88 5.03 -6.81 -16.86
C VAL A 88 6.50 -6.71 -17.30
N THR A 89 7.37 -7.60 -16.82
CA THR A 89 8.76 -7.67 -17.28
C THR A 89 8.84 -7.95 -18.78
N LEU A 90 8.00 -8.87 -19.30
CA LEU A 90 7.92 -9.15 -20.72
C LEU A 90 7.44 -7.94 -21.54
N VAL A 91 6.45 -7.20 -21.04
CA VAL A 91 6.01 -5.94 -21.68
C VAL A 91 7.14 -4.91 -21.67
N MET A 92 7.89 -4.80 -20.58
CA MET A 92 9.00 -3.84 -20.42
C MET A 92 10.25 -4.18 -21.26
N LEU A 93 10.33 -5.39 -21.84
CA LEU A 93 11.52 -5.85 -22.57
C LEU A 93 12.06 -4.87 -23.63
N PRO A 94 11.24 -4.26 -24.51
CA PRO A 94 11.76 -3.35 -25.53
C PRO A 94 12.58 -2.20 -24.94
N TRP A 95 12.07 -1.58 -23.87
CA TRP A 95 12.70 -0.47 -23.18
C TRP A 95 13.91 -0.91 -22.34
N LEU A 96 13.81 -2.08 -21.68
CA LEU A 96 14.95 -2.64 -20.95
C LEU A 96 16.12 -2.91 -21.89
N LEU A 97 15.86 -3.53 -23.05
CA LEU A 97 16.87 -3.85 -24.06
C LEU A 97 17.46 -2.59 -24.71
N GLU A 98 16.67 -1.55 -24.93
CA GLU A 98 17.16 -0.28 -25.48
C GLU A 98 18.18 0.40 -24.56
N GLY A 99 17.93 0.43 -23.24
CA GLY A 99 18.91 0.95 -22.28
C GLY A 99 20.24 0.19 -22.30
N ILE A 100 20.21 -1.12 -22.57
CA ILE A 100 21.40 -1.98 -22.65
C ILE A 100 22.17 -1.78 -23.98
N LEU A 101 21.47 -1.46 -25.07
CA LEU A 101 22.12 -1.17 -26.36
C LEU A 101 22.89 0.15 -26.32
N VAL A 102 22.47 1.08 -25.45
CA VAL A 102 23.12 2.39 -25.25
C VAL A 102 24.24 2.31 -24.21
N ASP A 103 24.05 1.56 -23.11
CA ASP A 103 25.00 1.49 -22.00
C ASP A 103 25.70 0.12 -21.93
N ARG A 104 26.93 0.05 -22.48
CA ARG A 104 27.66 -1.21 -22.73
C ARG A 104 28.16 -1.93 -21.47
N ASP A 105 28.13 -1.27 -20.33
CA ASP A 105 28.66 -1.80 -19.07
C ASP A 105 27.63 -2.63 -18.28
N VAL A 106 26.36 -2.65 -18.72
CA VAL A 106 25.27 -3.36 -18.05
C VAL A 106 24.91 -4.64 -18.80
N THR A 107 25.01 -5.80 -18.14
CA THR A 107 24.61 -7.07 -18.78
C THR A 107 23.10 -7.17 -18.94
N ALA A 108 22.65 -7.46 -20.17
CA ALA A 108 21.23 -7.49 -20.51
C ALA A 108 20.38 -8.42 -19.61
N ILE A 109 20.95 -9.59 -19.34
CA ILE A 109 20.34 -10.63 -18.53
C ILE A 109 20.24 -10.17 -17.07
N GLY A 110 21.24 -9.42 -16.58
CA GLY A 110 21.25 -8.87 -15.22
C GLY A 110 20.12 -7.88 -14.97
N SER A 111 19.90 -6.93 -15.89
CA SER A 111 18.84 -5.91 -15.76
C SER A 111 17.44 -6.51 -15.81
N ILE A 112 17.20 -7.47 -16.73
CA ILE A 112 15.90 -8.15 -16.83
C ILE A 112 15.61 -8.94 -15.56
N PHE A 113 16.61 -9.67 -15.05
CA PHE A 113 16.48 -10.41 -13.80
C PHE A 113 16.23 -9.48 -12.60
N LEU A 114 16.99 -8.40 -12.49
CA LEU A 114 16.85 -7.42 -11.41
C LEU A 114 15.48 -6.75 -11.45
N PHE A 115 15.02 -6.31 -12.63
CA PHE A 115 13.69 -5.72 -12.80
C PHE A 115 12.59 -6.72 -12.42
N GLY A 116 12.70 -7.97 -12.88
CA GLY A 116 11.77 -9.03 -12.49
C GLY A 116 11.72 -9.23 -10.98
N LEU A 117 12.88 -9.29 -10.32
CA LEU A 117 12.99 -9.43 -8.87
C LEU A 117 12.36 -8.23 -8.13
N ILE A 118 12.61 -7.01 -8.59
CA ILE A 118 11.98 -5.79 -8.06
C ILE A 118 10.46 -5.86 -8.26
N ALA A 119 9.97 -6.22 -9.45
CA ALA A 119 8.54 -6.35 -9.72
C ALA A 119 7.85 -7.39 -8.82
N TYR A 120 8.51 -8.51 -8.52
CA TYR A 120 8.03 -9.47 -7.52
C TYR A 120 8.02 -8.87 -6.11
N GLY A 121 9.09 -8.18 -5.71
CA GLY A 121 9.15 -7.47 -4.44
C GLY A 121 8.03 -6.42 -4.31
N THR A 122 7.76 -5.69 -5.39
CA THR A 122 6.69 -4.70 -5.47
C THR A 122 5.31 -5.33 -5.41
N LEU A 123 5.10 -6.50 -6.02
CA LEU A 123 3.85 -7.25 -5.86
C LEU A 123 3.62 -7.64 -4.40
N LEU A 124 4.66 -8.10 -3.70
CA LEU A 124 4.59 -8.42 -2.27
C LEU A 124 4.32 -7.17 -1.42
N LEU A 125 4.96 -6.03 -1.74
CA LEU A 125 4.65 -4.74 -1.11
C LEU A 125 3.20 -4.32 -1.39
N GLY A 126 2.67 -4.64 -2.57
CA GLY A 126 1.25 -4.48 -2.91
C GLY A 126 0.33 -5.21 -1.94
N PHE A 127 0.74 -6.36 -1.40
CA PHE A 127 -0.07 -7.06 -0.40
C PHE A 127 -0.17 -6.29 0.91
N LEU A 128 0.84 -5.49 1.26
CA LEU A 128 0.79 -4.59 2.43
C LEU A 128 -0.20 -3.44 2.21
N LEU A 129 -0.44 -3.01 0.96
CA LEU A 129 -1.47 -2.00 0.68
C LEU A 129 -2.87 -2.48 1.08
N VAL A 130 -3.11 -3.80 1.15
CA VAL A 130 -4.40 -4.34 1.55
C VAL A 130 -4.77 -3.96 2.99
N PRO A 131 -4.01 -4.34 4.04
CA PRO A 131 -4.33 -3.97 5.41
C PRO A 131 -4.15 -2.47 5.70
N PHE A 132 -3.21 -1.78 5.04
CA PHE A 132 -2.88 -0.39 5.37
C PHE A 132 -3.69 0.66 4.58
N VAL A 133 -4.23 0.32 3.40
CA VAL A 133 -4.94 1.26 2.53
C VAL A 133 -6.33 0.75 2.17
N LEU A 134 -6.45 -0.42 1.55
CA LEU A 134 -7.74 -0.90 1.04
C LEU A 134 -8.72 -1.27 2.16
N ALA A 135 -8.24 -1.96 3.20
CA ALA A 135 -9.05 -2.35 4.35
C ALA A 135 -9.61 -1.15 5.13
N PRO A 136 -8.82 -0.13 5.53
CA PRO A 136 -9.36 1.05 6.20
C PRO A 136 -10.36 1.81 5.33
N LEU A 137 -10.07 1.99 4.03
CA LEU A 137 -11.02 2.63 3.10
C LEU A 137 -12.35 1.88 3.03
N GLU A 138 -12.30 0.54 2.98
CA GLU A 138 -13.50 -0.28 2.97
C GLU A 138 -14.28 -0.21 4.29
N LEU A 139 -13.58 -0.19 5.43
CA LEU A 139 -14.22 -0.02 6.75
C LEU A 139 -14.89 1.35 6.85
N ILE A 140 -14.23 2.42 6.40
CA ILE A 140 -14.81 3.77 6.35
C ILE A 140 -16.07 3.76 5.48
N ALA A 141 -16.00 3.22 4.26
CA ALA A 141 -17.14 3.14 3.35
C ALA A 141 -18.31 2.33 3.94
N ARG A 142 -18.03 1.18 4.58
CA ARG A 142 -19.03 0.36 5.26
C ARG A 142 -19.64 1.08 6.46
N GLY A 143 -18.83 1.79 7.24
CA GLY A 143 -19.27 2.59 8.38
C GLY A 143 -20.23 3.70 7.97
N VAL A 144 -19.84 4.50 6.97
CA VAL A 144 -20.69 5.58 6.39
C VAL A 144 -22.01 5.01 5.87
N LYS A 145 -21.96 3.90 5.12
CA LYS A 145 -23.16 3.23 4.61
C LYS A 145 -24.05 2.63 5.72
N GLY A 146 -23.46 2.21 6.84
CA GLY A 146 -24.20 1.76 8.02
C GLY A 146 -24.95 2.90 8.69
N ILE A 147 -24.29 4.05 8.86
CA ILE A 147 -24.89 5.27 9.40
C ILE A 147 -26.05 5.74 8.52
N SER A 148 -25.86 5.77 7.19
CA SER A 148 -26.89 6.20 6.25
C SER A 148 -28.11 5.27 6.23
N LYS A 149 -27.95 4.01 6.63
CA LYS A 149 -29.04 3.01 6.72
C LYS A 149 -29.73 2.96 8.09
N GLY A 150 -29.36 3.84 9.02
CA GLY A 150 -30.00 3.95 10.34
C GLY A 150 -29.34 3.13 11.45
N ASP A 151 -28.36 2.28 11.16
CA ASP A 151 -27.58 1.57 12.18
C ASP A 151 -26.40 2.42 12.66
N ARG A 152 -26.72 3.51 13.37
CA ARG A 152 -25.72 4.49 13.82
C ARG A 152 -24.67 3.88 14.76
N LYS A 153 -25.07 2.97 15.65
CA LYS A 153 -24.16 2.41 16.67
C LYS A 153 -23.09 1.52 16.04
N ASN A 154 -23.48 0.60 15.16
CA ASN A 154 -22.51 -0.26 14.48
C ASN A 154 -21.75 0.52 13.40
N GLY A 155 -22.41 1.43 12.68
CA GLY A 155 -21.80 2.27 11.66
C GLY A 155 -20.67 3.14 12.21
N LEU A 156 -20.88 3.81 13.35
CA LEU A 156 -19.86 4.62 14.01
C LEU A 156 -18.68 3.79 14.53
N SER A 157 -18.94 2.59 15.06
CA SER A 157 -17.87 1.68 15.52
C SER A 157 -16.97 1.24 14.36
N ILE A 158 -17.56 0.79 13.26
CA ILE A 158 -16.83 0.34 12.06
C ILE A 158 -16.05 1.51 11.45
N LEU A 159 -16.68 2.69 11.36
CA LEU A 159 -16.05 3.91 10.87
C LEU A 159 -14.83 4.29 11.74
N GLY A 160 -14.99 4.26 13.06
CA GLY A 160 -13.91 4.58 14.00
C GLY A 160 -12.70 3.65 13.86
N ILE A 161 -12.93 2.34 13.69
CA ILE A 161 -11.85 1.38 13.46
C ILE A 161 -11.14 1.67 12.13
N GLY A 162 -11.90 1.95 11.06
CA GLY A 162 -11.33 2.29 9.76
C GLY A 162 -10.48 3.56 9.80
N LEU A 163 -10.98 4.61 10.46
CA LEU A 163 -10.26 5.86 10.66
C LEU A 163 -9.00 5.68 11.52
N TYR A 164 -9.06 4.84 12.55
CA TYR A 164 -7.90 4.55 13.39
C TYR A 164 -6.78 3.86 12.61
N ILE A 165 -7.10 2.82 11.84
CA ILE A 165 -6.11 2.15 10.99
C ILE A 165 -5.54 3.12 9.95
N ALA A 166 -6.38 3.94 9.31
CA ALA A 166 -5.93 4.97 8.37
C ALA A 166 -4.98 5.99 9.03
N ALA A 167 -5.29 6.41 10.26
CA ALA A 167 -4.44 7.33 11.01
C ALA A 167 -3.09 6.70 11.38
N VAL A 168 -3.06 5.41 11.75
CA VAL A 168 -1.80 4.67 11.98
C VAL A 168 -0.96 4.63 10.69
N THR A 169 -1.57 4.29 9.56
CA THR A 169 -0.87 4.31 8.26
C THR A 169 -0.32 5.69 7.95
N ALA A 170 -1.16 6.73 8.04
CA ALA A 170 -0.77 8.11 7.77
C ALA A 170 0.36 8.58 8.69
N PHE A 171 0.30 8.24 9.97
CA PHE A 171 1.36 8.54 10.94
C PHE A 171 2.69 7.88 10.55
N SER A 172 2.68 6.59 10.19
CA SER A 172 3.89 5.87 9.78
C SER A 172 4.52 6.47 8.52
N PHE A 173 3.70 6.84 7.52
CA PHE A 173 4.20 7.46 6.28
C PHE A 173 4.69 8.89 6.51
N ILE A 174 3.88 9.75 7.13
CA ILE A 174 4.21 11.16 7.35
C ILE A 174 5.39 11.28 8.33
N GLY A 175 5.41 10.48 9.39
CA GLY A 175 6.52 10.43 10.33
C GLY A 175 7.82 9.96 9.68
N GLY A 176 7.75 8.96 8.79
CA GLY A 176 8.92 8.50 8.04
C GLY A 176 9.43 9.51 7.01
N LEU A 177 8.55 10.31 6.40
CA LEU A 177 8.94 11.36 5.46
C LEU A 177 9.42 12.65 6.13
N ALA A 178 9.05 12.89 7.39
CA ALA A 178 9.40 14.10 8.11
C ALA A 178 10.86 14.12 8.60
N ILE A 179 11.53 12.96 8.60
CA ILE A 179 12.81 12.75 9.28
C ILE A 179 13.75 12.00 8.34
N GLU A 180 14.94 12.54 8.14
CA GLU A 180 16.06 11.79 7.57
C GLU A 180 16.89 11.21 8.72
N THR A 181 17.18 9.91 8.65
CA THR A 181 18.05 9.25 9.63
C THR A 181 19.37 8.91 8.98
N GLU A 182 20.48 9.45 9.49
CA GLU A 182 21.84 9.13 9.02
C GLU A 182 22.21 7.64 9.15
N ARG A 183 21.40 6.84 9.87
CA ARG A 183 21.62 5.42 10.11
C ARG A 183 20.39 4.59 9.76
N PHE A 184 20.40 4.00 8.56
CA PHE A 184 19.48 2.92 8.21
C PHE A 184 19.84 1.66 9.02
N GLY A 185 19.02 1.30 10.01
CA GLY A 185 19.23 0.08 10.81
C GLY A 185 18.26 -0.07 11.99
N PRO A 186 18.39 -1.13 12.80
CA PRO A 186 17.52 -1.41 13.95
C PRO A 186 17.54 -0.35 15.06
N ALA A 187 18.35 0.71 14.93
CA ALA A 187 18.44 1.86 15.82
C ALA A 187 17.77 3.14 15.26
N ALA A 188 16.96 3.05 14.20
CA ALA A 188 16.21 4.20 13.68
C ALA A 188 14.92 4.51 14.49
N TRP A 189 14.33 3.51 15.16
CA TRP A 189 13.11 3.69 15.95
C TRP A 189 13.21 4.71 17.10
N PRO A 190 14.33 4.81 17.87
CA PRO A 190 14.47 5.82 18.92
C PRO A 190 14.56 7.22 18.33
N ALA A 191 15.19 7.38 17.15
CA ALA A 191 15.30 8.66 16.45
C ALA A 191 13.91 9.20 16.03
N ILE A 192 13.02 8.31 15.59
CA ILE A 192 11.61 8.66 15.30
C ILE A 192 10.86 9.07 16.58
N ILE A 193 11.09 8.39 17.70
CA ILE A 193 10.43 8.77 18.97
C ILE A 193 10.98 10.09 19.51
N PHE A 194 12.30 10.28 19.48
CA PHE A 194 12.93 11.51 19.97
C PHE A 194 12.52 12.73 19.15
N SER A 195 12.46 12.62 17.83
CA SER A 195 11.97 13.68 16.94
C SER A 195 10.50 14.04 17.20
N LEU A 196 9.63 13.06 17.41
CA LEU A 196 8.24 13.30 17.78
C LEU A 196 8.11 14.02 19.13
N LEU A 197 8.97 13.70 20.10
CA LEU A 197 9.01 14.34 21.41
C LEU A 197 9.78 15.67 21.42
N GLY A 198 10.42 16.05 20.32
CA GLY A 198 11.27 17.24 20.25
C GLY A 198 12.54 17.14 21.10
N LEU A 199 12.98 15.91 21.40
CA LEU A 199 14.18 15.63 22.17
C LEU A 199 15.40 15.59 21.24
N PRO A 200 16.58 16.08 21.67
CA PRO A 200 17.79 16.02 20.86
C PRO A 200 18.17 14.56 20.54
N GLY A 201 18.57 14.28 19.30
CA GLY A 201 18.95 12.95 18.84
C GLY A 201 19.68 12.98 17.50
N ALA A 202 20.15 11.82 17.04
CA ALA A 202 20.78 11.68 15.72
C ALA A 202 19.72 11.53 14.62
N TYR A 203 19.07 12.64 14.29
CA TYR A 203 18.10 12.75 13.21
C TYR A 203 18.11 14.16 12.62
N GLU A 204 17.83 14.27 11.33
CA GLU A 204 17.58 15.56 10.67
C GLU A 204 16.10 15.69 10.33
N VAL A 205 15.57 16.90 10.46
CA VAL A 205 14.16 17.20 10.15
C VAL A 205 14.09 17.76 8.74
N GLU A 206 13.59 16.95 7.82
CA GLU A 206 13.37 17.33 6.43
C GLU A 206 12.24 18.36 6.29
N SER A 207 11.18 18.21 7.08
CA SER A 207 10.04 19.10 7.05
C SER A 207 9.40 19.28 8.42
N GLU A 208 9.51 20.48 8.96
CA GLU A 208 8.85 20.85 10.21
C GLU A 208 7.33 20.69 10.12
N VAL A 209 6.73 20.98 8.97
CA VAL A 209 5.28 20.86 8.75
C VAL A 209 4.85 19.40 8.87
N LEU A 210 5.55 18.47 8.20
CA LEU A 210 5.24 17.05 8.29
C LEU A 210 5.46 16.51 9.71
N LEU A 211 6.48 17.00 10.41
CA LEU A 211 6.75 16.62 11.79
C LEU A 211 5.61 17.06 12.74
N TRP A 212 5.07 18.27 12.57
CA TRP A 212 3.91 18.74 13.33
C TRP A 212 2.66 17.90 13.05
N VAL A 213 2.42 17.55 11.79
CA VAL A 213 1.32 16.66 11.42
C VAL A 213 1.51 15.27 12.05
N ALA A 214 2.71 14.71 12.02
CA ALA A 214 3.03 13.44 12.66
C ALA A 214 2.80 13.49 14.18
N ARG A 215 3.18 14.59 14.85
CA ARG A 215 2.92 14.81 16.27
C ARG A 215 1.43 14.88 16.59
N LEU A 216 0.65 15.62 15.80
CA LEU A 216 -0.80 15.69 15.97
C LEU A 216 -1.46 14.32 15.79
N LEU A 217 -1.03 13.55 14.78
CA LEU A 217 -1.49 12.19 14.58
C LEU A 217 -1.10 11.28 15.75
N ALA A 218 0.11 11.39 16.30
CA ALA A 218 0.53 10.64 17.47
C ALA A 218 -0.36 10.93 18.69
N VAL A 219 -0.68 12.20 18.94
CA VAL A 219 -1.59 12.61 20.03
C VAL A 219 -2.99 12.03 19.81
N LEU A 220 -3.52 12.08 18.60
CA LEU A 220 -4.81 11.47 18.25
C LEU A 220 -4.79 9.95 18.46
N LEU A 221 -3.75 9.26 18.01
CA LEU A 221 -3.60 7.81 18.13
C LEU A 221 -3.49 7.35 19.58
N ILE A 222 -2.87 8.14 20.47
CA ILE A 222 -2.74 7.82 21.89
C ILE A 222 -4.01 8.18 22.67
N SER A 223 -4.65 9.31 22.34
CA SER A 223 -5.84 9.79 23.05
C SER A 223 -7.08 8.92 22.82
N VAL A 224 -7.29 8.38 21.61
CA VAL A 224 -8.43 7.52 21.27
C VAL A 224 -8.54 6.25 22.13
N PRO A 225 -7.50 5.41 22.29
CA PRO A 225 -7.57 4.25 23.16
C PRO A 225 -7.71 4.65 24.64
N LEU A 226 -7.05 5.73 25.09
CA LEU A 226 -7.18 6.23 26.45
C LEU A 226 -8.61 6.64 26.78
N SER A 227 -9.25 7.46 25.94
CA SER A 227 -10.64 7.89 26.15
C SER A 227 -11.61 6.71 26.18
N SER A 228 -11.36 5.69 25.36
CA SER A 228 -12.16 4.45 25.36
C SER A 228 -12.04 3.65 26.67
N GLN A 229 -10.86 3.64 27.29
CA GLN A 229 -10.63 2.99 28.58
C GLN A 229 -11.27 3.78 29.73
N TYR A 230 -11.11 5.11 29.74
CA TYR A 230 -11.73 5.97 30.76
C TYR A 230 -13.25 5.83 30.80
N LEU A 231 -13.91 5.76 29.63
CA LEU A 231 -15.36 5.52 29.56
C LEU A 231 -15.75 4.14 30.13
N ARG A 232 -14.95 3.09 29.89
CA ARG A 232 -15.21 1.75 30.44
C ARG A 232 -15.04 1.70 31.96
N PHE A 233 -14.05 2.39 32.52
CA PHE A 233 -13.83 2.43 33.96
C PHE A 233 -14.83 3.33 34.71
N GLY A 234 -15.28 4.42 34.08
CA GLY A 234 -16.33 5.29 34.63
C GLY A 234 -17.66 4.57 34.80
N VAL A 235 -18.13 3.87 33.76
CA VAL A 235 -19.40 3.10 33.78
C VAL A 235 -19.38 2.02 34.87
N ARG A 236 -18.23 1.40 35.14
CA ARG A 236 -18.10 0.34 36.17
C ARG A 236 -18.21 0.86 37.60
N LYS A 237 -17.89 2.14 37.84
CA LYS A 237 -18.04 2.78 39.17
C LYS A 237 -19.49 3.09 39.49
N ASP A 238 -20.31 3.39 38.49
CA ASP A 238 -21.72 3.71 38.67
C ASP A 238 -22.58 2.45 38.89
N SER A 239 -22.22 1.33 38.26
CA SER A 239 -22.88 0.03 38.50
C SER A 239 -22.53 -0.62 39.83
N ALA A 240 -21.48 -0.17 40.52
CA ALA A 240 -21.09 -0.67 41.85
C ALA A 240 -21.76 0.10 43.00
N LYS A 241 -22.53 1.15 42.69
CA LYS A 241 -23.26 1.99 43.66
C LYS A 241 -24.79 1.81 43.61
N ALA A 242 -25.29 0.93 42.74
CA ALA A 242 -26.69 0.53 42.66
C ALA A 242 -26.85 -0.86 43.27
#